data_AF-A0A8X6PLX6-F1
#
_entry.id   AF-A0A8X6PLX6-F1
#
_cell.length_a   1.000
_cell.length_b   1.000
_cell.length_c   1.000
_cell.angle_alpha   90.00
_cell.angle_beta   90.00
_cell.angle_gamma   90.00
#
_symmetry.space_group_name_H-M   'P 1'
#
loop_
_entity.id
_entity.type
_entity.pdbx_description
1 polymer ?
#
loop_
_entity_poly.entity_id
_entity_poly.type
_entity_poly.pdbx_seq_one_letter_code
_entity_poly.pdbx_strand_id
1 'polypeptide(L)' 'MLSDYAEKGHVERVHDYDLKSLVIEIVGTHVCTTYINCPSDPQNTLGIRYPFLVLSIKNLKKPFALEIQ' A
#
# COMPACT_ATOMS: atom_id res chain seq x y z
N MET A 1 3.14 -12.33 5.85
CA MET A 1 3.57 -11.00 6.32
C MET A 1 3.54 -10.09 5.10
N LEU A 2 3.31 -8.78 5.23
CA LEU A 2 3.52 -7.85 4.10
C LEU A 2 5.02 -7.57 4.00
N SER A 3 5.54 -7.32 2.80
CA SER A 3 6.85 -6.70 2.64
C SER A 3 6.71 -5.30 2.08
N ASP A 4 7.58 -4.42 2.55
CA ASP A 4 7.71 -3.04 2.11
C ASP A 4 9.04 -2.82 1.40
N TYR A 5 9.03 -1.94 0.41
CA TYR A 5 10.22 -1.45 -0.26
C TYR A 5 10.10 0.06 -0.43
N ALA A 6 11.11 0.81 0.01
CA ALA A 6 11.17 2.26 -0.13
C ALA A 6 12.59 2.71 -0.48
N GLU A 7 12.77 3.29 -1.67
CA GLU A 7 14.06 3.86 -2.09
C GLU A 7 14.22 5.32 -1.65
N LYS A 8 13.32 6.21 -2.10
CA LYS A 8 13.25 7.64 -1.74
C LYS A 8 11.84 7.98 -1.27
N GLY A 9 11.49 7.45 -0.12
CA GLY A 9 10.16 7.52 0.47
C GLY A 9 10.13 6.84 1.84
N HIS A 10 8.92 6.64 2.36
CA HIS A 10 8.70 5.96 3.63
C HIS A 10 7.41 5.14 3.62
N VAL A 11 7.38 4.15 4.50
CA VAL A 11 6.21 3.34 4.84
C VAL A 11 6.07 3.40 6.36
N GLU A 12 5.07 4.11 6.87
CA GLU A 12 4.93 4.33 8.31
C GLU A 12 3.47 4.35 8.77
N ARG A 13 3.26 4.17 10.08
CA ARG A 13 1.92 4.27 10.69
C ARG A 13 1.74 5.68 11.24
N VAL A 14 0.74 6.40 10.72
CA VAL A 14 0.44 7.79 11.11
C VAL A 14 -0.98 7.92 11.63
N HIS A 15 -1.24 8.95 12.45
CA HIS A 15 -2.61 9.33 12.82
C HIS A 15 -3.22 10.21 11.73
N ASP A 16 -4.32 9.74 11.11
CA ASP A 16 -5.10 10.55 10.19
C ASP A 16 -6.06 11.45 10.96
N TYR A 17 -6.03 12.77 10.66
CA TYR A 17 -6.81 13.77 11.37
C TYR A 17 -8.32 13.69 11.11
N ASP A 18 -8.72 13.36 9.87
CA ASP A 18 -10.12 13.32 9.46
C ASP A 18 -10.80 12.06 9.98
N LEU A 19 -10.09 10.92 9.92
CA LEU A 19 -10.56 9.63 10.41
C LEU A 19 -10.35 9.45 11.93
N LYS A 20 -9.48 10.24 12.55
CA LYS A 20 -9.07 10.10 13.97
C LYS A 20 -8.59 8.68 14.31
N SER A 21 -7.89 8.05 13.37
CA SER A 21 -7.43 6.66 13.48
C SER A 21 -6.02 6.51 12.91
N LEU A 22 -5.39 5.35 13.17
CA LEU A 22 -4.09 5.01 12.59
C LEU A 22 -4.27 4.48 11.16
N VAL A 23 -3.49 5.02 10.23
CA VAL A 23 -3.42 4.58 8.84
C VAL A 23 -1.97 4.24 8.49
N ILE A 24 -1.78 3.44 7.45
CA ILE A 24 -0.46 3.21 6.86
C ILE A 24 -0.29 4.26 5.76
N GLU A 25 0.75 5.09 5.90
CA GLU A 25 1.16 6.04 4.89
C GLU A 25 2.32 5.46 4.08
N ILE A 26 2.18 5.52 2.75
CA ILE A 26 3.19 5.08 1.78
C ILE A 26 3.39 6.24 0.82
N VAL A 27 4.53 6.91 0.92
CA VAL A 27 4.85 8.09 0.11
C VAL A 27 6.26 7.98 -0.40
N GLY A 28 6.46 8.20 -1.70
CA GLY A 28 7.77 8.22 -2.32
C GLY A 28 7.86 9.22 -3.46
N THR A 29 9.08 9.41 -3.96
CA THR A 29 9.35 10.32 -5.07
C THR A 29 8.84 9.77 -6.40
N HIS A 30 8.91 8.45 -6.59
CA HIS A 30 8.41 7.75 -7.78
C HIS A 30 7.48 6.62 -7.36
N VAL A 31 6.39 6.45 -8.10
CA VAL A 31 5.34 5.45 -7.80
C VAL A 31 5.91 4.02 -7.79
N CYS A 32 6.87 3.72 -8.66
CA CYS A 32 7.40 2.36 -8.82
C CYS A 32 8.53 2.00 -7.83
N THR A 33 8.98 2.94 -6.98
CA THR A 33 10.12 2.72 -6.07
C THR A 33 9.76 2.84 -4.60
N THR A 34 8.47 2.94 -4.27
CA THR A 34 7.97 2.86 -2.90
C THR A 34 6.61 2.17 -2.88
N TYR A 35 6.57 0.92 -2.43
CA TYR A 35 5.38 0.08 -2.47
C TYR A 35 5.36 -0.98 -1.37
N ILE A 36 4.19 -1.57 -1.17
CA ILE A 36 4.02 -2.80 -0.39
C ILE A 36 3.52 -3.91 -1.31
N ASN A 37 3.97 -5.13 -1.09
CA ASN A 37 3.52 -6.31 -1.82
C ASN A 37 2.96 -7.37 -0.87
N CYS A 38 2.01 -8.12 -1.40
CA CYS A 38 1.39 -9.26 -0.73
C CYS A 38 1.21 -10.39 -1.76
N PRO A 39 1.74 -11.59 -1.51
CA PRO A 39 2.46 -12.02 -0.31
C PRO A 39 3.90 -11.47 -0.24
N SER A 40 4.53 -11.52 0.95
CA SER A 40 5.92 -11.08 1.14
C SER A 40 6.94 -11.92 0.38
N ASP A 41 6.62 -13.18 0.14
CA ASP A 41 7.43 -14.08 -0.67
C ASP A 41 6.90 -14.06 -2.11
N PRO A 42 7.71 -13.62 -3.09
CA PRO A 42 7.30 -13.52 -4.49
C PRO A 42 6.98 -14.88 -5.14
N GLN A 43 7.35 -16.01 -4.53
CA GLN A 43 7.00 -17.34 -5.04
C GLN A 43 5.59 -17.77 -4.63
N ASN A 44 4.98 -17.07 -3.67
CA ASN A 44 3.63 -17.38 -3.20
C ASN A 44 2.59 -16.52 -3.92
N THR A 45 1.34 -16.98 -3.93
CA THR A 45 0.19 -16.23 -4.43
C THR A 45 -0.88 -16.10 -3.36
N LEU A 46 -1.66 -15.03 -3.44
CA LEU A 46 -2.73 -14.77 -2.49
C LEU A 46 -4.01 -15.50 -2.95
N GLY A 47 -4.38 -16.58 -2.26
CA GLY A 47 -5.54 -17.41 -2.61
C GLY A 47 -6.92 -16.80 -2.24
N ILE A 48 -7.17 -15.53 -2.55
CA ILE A 48 -8.47 -14.88 -2.30
C ILE A 48 -9.51 -15.38 -3.31
N ARG A 49 -10.65 -15.87 -2.80
CA ARG A 49 -11.76 -16.38 -3.62
C ARG A 49 -12.94 -15.41 -3.74
N TYR A 50 -12.89 -14.28 -3.04
CA TYR A 50 -13.98 -13.30 -3.05
C TYR A 50 -13.92 -12.43 -4.32
N PRO A 51 -15.05 -12.12 -4.95
CA PRO A 51 -15.10 -11.41 -6.23
C PRO A 51 -14.84 -9.91 -6.12
N PHE A 52 -14.78 -9.35 -4.91
CA PHE A 52 -14.63 -7.92 -4.68
C PHE A 52 -13.44 -7.63 -3.77
N LEU A 53 -12.58 -6.71 -4.23
CA LEU A 53 -11.54 -6.09 -3.42
C LEU A 53 -11.99 -4.67 -3.08
N VAL A 54 -12.08 -4.36 -1.78
CA VAL A 54 -12.42 -3.02 -1.30
C VAL A 54 -11.20 -2.43 -0.61
N LEU A 55 -10.75 -1.27 -1.08
CA LEU A 55 -9.65 -0.50 -0.49
C LEU A 55 -10.18 0.86 -0.04
N SER A 56 -9.86 1.23 1.19
CA SER A 56 -10.13 2.57 1.72
C SER A 56 -8.85 3.39 1.65
N ILE A 57 -8.76 4.30 0.67
CA ILE A 57 -7.54 5.08 0.39
C ILE A 57 -7.87 6.58 0.45
N LYS A 58 -7.00 7.36 1.09
CA LYS A 58 -7.08 8.83 1.09
C LYS A 58 -6.46 9.39 -0.18
N ASN A 59 -7.22 10.18 -0.93
CA ASN A 59 -6.71 10.82 -2.15
C ASN A 59 -5.84 12.03 -1.80
N LEU A 60 -4.52 11.87 -1.93
CA LEU A 60 -3.52 12.93 -1.71
C LEU A 60 -3.27 13.82 -2.94
N LYS A 61 -4.03 13.63 -4.03
CA LYS A 61 -3.84 14.30 -5.33
C LYS A 61 -2.42 14.13 -5.90
N LYS A 62 -1.81 12.97 -5.65
CA LYS A 62 -0.51 12.53 -6.18
C LYS A 62 -0.71 11.28 -7.03
N PRO A 63 0.21 10.96 -7.95
CA PRO A 63 0.18 9.69 -8.68
C PRO A 63 0.09 8.49 -7.74
N PHE A 64 -0.83 7.58 -8.03
CA PHE A 64 -1.08 6.35 -7.28
C PHE A 64 -1.33 5.22 -8.27
N ALA A 65 -0.79 4.02 -7.99
CA ALA A 65 -1.00 2.82 -8.78
C ALA A 65 -1.29 1.63 -7.87
N LEU A 66 -2.10 0.70 -8.38
CA LEU A 66 -2.40 -0.58 -7.77
C LEU A 66 -2.29 -1.65 -8.86
N GLU A 67 -1.58 -2.73 -8.56
CA GLU A 67 -1.46 -3.90 -9.42
C GLU A 67 -2.12 -5.11 -8.73
N ILE A 68 -2.83 -5.93 -9.51
CA ILE A 68 -3.50 -7.16 -9.05
C ILE A 68 -3.13 -8.27 -10.03
N GLN A 69 -2.73 -9.43 -9.49
CA GLN A 69 -2.41 -10.65 -10.24
C GLN A 69 -3.53 -11.68 -10.14
#